data_AF-A0A0N0D0Y5-F1
#
_entry.id   AF-A0A0N0D0Y5-F1
#
_cell.length_a   1.000
_cell.length_b   1.000
_cell.length_c   1.000
_cell.angle_alpha   90.00
_cell.angle_beta   90.00
_cell.angle_gamma   90.00
#
_symmetry.space_group_name_H-M   'P 1'
#
loop_
_entity.id
_entity.type
_entity.pdbx_description
1 polymer ?
#
loop_
_entity_poly.entity_id
_entity_poly.type
_entity_poly.pdbx_seq_one_letter_code
_entity_poly.pdbx_strand_id
1 'polypeptide(L)'
;NSNTLCYLYILFEHQSSPDKWIRFRLYKYKGRIWDESLKQVENQKGLNPILPIVLYIGNSSWNYSTEFFDLVNESPVDSEFVPKFKHFLLDHSDKSKKVKGALKAIYH
;
A
#
# COMPACT_ATOMS: atom_id res chain seq x y z
N ASN A 1 -3.47 8.63 -30.83
CA ASN A 1 -2.95 7.58 -29.93
C ASN A 1 -1.66 8.04 -29.28
N SER A 2 -1.76 8.92 -28.28
CA SER A 2 -0.60 9.28 -27.44
C SER A 2 -0.38 8.17 -26.43
N ASN A 3 0.69 7.41 -26.63
CA ASN A 3 1.19 6.41 -25.68
C ASN A 3 1.59 7.15 -24.40
N THR A 4 0.64 7.34 -23.49
CA THR A 4 0.83 8.18 -22.30
C THR A 4 1.54 7.30 -21.28
N LEU A 5 2.85 7.48 -21.16
CA LEU A 5 3.66 6.82 -20.14
C LEU A 5 3.14 7.26 -18.76
N CYS A 6 2.65 6.30 -17.97
CA CYS A 6 2.24 6.51 -16.59
C CYS A 6 3.17 5.71 -15.69
N TYR A 7 3.74 6.37 -14.68
CA TYR A 7 4.61 5.71 -13.72
C TYR A 7 3.76 5.03 -12.64
N LEU A 8 3.93 3.71 -12.49
CA LEU A 8 3.39 2.95 -11.37
C LEU A 8 4.45 2.88 -10.27
N TYR A 9 4.15 3.46 -9.11
CA TYR A 9 5.01 3.35 -7.93
C TYR A 9 4.55 2.17 -7.08
N ILE A 10 5.52 1.37 -6.63
CA ILE A 10 5.28 0.32 -5.64
C ILE A 10 5.77 0.82 -4.30
N LEU A 11 4.86 0.98 -3.35
CA LEU A 11 5.19 1.34 -1.97
C LEU A 11 5.26 0.04 -1.16
N PHE A 12 6.43 -0.29 -0.67
CA PHE A 12 6.66 -1.54 0.06
C PHE A 12 6.91 -1.27 1.54
N GLU A 13 6.15 -1.93 2.42
CA GLU A 13 6.36 -1.89 3.87
C GLU A 13 6.51 -3.31 4.43
N HIS A 14 7.54 -3.53 5.25
CA HIS A 14 7.68 -4.75 6.04
C HIS A 14 7.10 -4.58 7.45
N GLN A 15 6.41 -5.60 7.97
CA GLN A 15 5.90 -5.66 9.34
C GLN A 15 6.27 -6.99 10.00
N SER A 16 6.76 -6.94 11.24
CA SER A 16 7.06 -8.14 12.06
C SER A 16 5.91 -8.53 13.00
N SER A 17 4.93 -7.64 13.18
CA SER A 17 3.73 -7.86 13.97
C SER A 17 2.51 -7.25 13.26
N PRO A 18 1.29 -7.79 13.47
CA PRO A 18 0.09 -7.18 12.92
C PRO A 18 -0.10 -5.79 13.51
N ASP A 19 -0.20 -4.79 12.65
CA ASP A 19 -0.35 -3.40 13.06
C ASP A 19 -1.60 -2.78 12.44
N LYS A 20 -2.58 -2.47 13.30
CA LYS A 20 -3.84 -1.82 12.92
C LYS A 20 -3.61 -0.52 12.13
N TRP A 21 -2.55 0.23 12.44
CA TRP A 21 -2.31 1.57 11.93
C TRP A 21 -1.49 1.62 10.64
N ILE A 22 -1.11 0.46 10.07
CA ILE A 22 -0.35 0.42 8.82
C ILE A 22 -1.04 1.20 7.69
N ARG A 23 -2.37 1.12 7.60
CA ARG A 23 -3.15 1.85 6.59
C ARG A 23 -3.01 3.36 6.71
N PHE A 24 -2.93 3.91 7.93
CA PHE A 24 -2.69 5.34 8.14
C PHE A 24 -1.25 5.73 7.77
N ARG A 25 -0.26 4.87 8.04
CA ARG A 25 1.11 5.09 7.55
C ARG A 25 1.17 5.12 6.03
N LEU A 26 0.56 4.13 5.37
CA LEU A 26 0.48 4.06 3.91
C LEU A 26 -0.18 5.30 3.31
N TYR A 27 -1.26 5.82 3.92
CA TYR A 27 -1.86 7.08 3.50
C TYR A 27 -0.86 8.24 3.54
N LYS A 28 -0.13 8.41 4.66
CA LYS A 28 0.89 9.45 4.79
C LYS A 28 2.03 9.29 3.78
N TYR A 29 2.48 8.06 3.53
CA TYR A 29 3.55 7.80 2.56
C TYR A 29 3.11 8.12 1.13
N LYS A 30 1.88 7.75 0.76
CA LYS A 30 1.31 8.12 -0.54
C LYS A 30 1.28 9.63 -0.74
N GLY A 31 0.81 10.38 0.27
CA GLY A 31 0.83 11.84 0.25
C GLY A 31 2.23 12.41 0.03
N ARG A 32 3.24 11.93 0.79
CA ARG A 32 4.63 12.38 0.62
C ARG A 32 5.21 12.08 -0.75
N ILE A 33 5.00 10.87 -1.28
CA ILE A 33 5.46 10.50 -2.62
C ILE A 33 4.84 11.40 -3.69
N TRP A 34 3.55 11.71 -3.56
CA TRP A 34 2.87 12.62 -4.48
C TRP A 34 3.38 14.06 -4.36
N ASP A 35 3.57 14.56 -3.15
CA ASP A 35 4.14 15.90 -2.92
C ASP A 35 5.55 16.03 -3.52
N GLU A 36 6.38 15.00 -3.39
CA GLU A 36 7.71 14.95 -3.99
C GLU A 36 7.64 14.89 -5.52
N SER A 37 6.77 14.05 -6.07
CA SER A 37 6.54 13.93 -7.53
C SER A 37 6.12 15.26 -8.14
N LEU A 38 5.16 15.95 -7.53
CA LEU A 38 4.64 17.23 -8.03
C LEU A 38 5.69 18.35 -8.02
N LYS A 39 6.71 18.27 -7.16
CA LYS A 39 7.83 19.22 -7.15
C LYS A 39 8.86 18.93 -8.23
N GLN A 40 8.97 17.70 -8.69
CA GLN A 40 10.02 17.26 -9.62
C GLN A 40 9.56 17.28 -11.08
N VAL A 41 8.26 17.11 -11.34
CA VAL A 41 7.73 16.97 -12.70
C VAL A 41 6.94 18.21 -13.09
N GLU A 42 7.54 19.05 -13.93
CA GLU A 42 6.81 20.17 -14.54
C GLU A 42 5.63 19.66 -15.39
N ASN A 43 4.48 20.31 -15.27
CA ASN A 43 3.26 19.99 -16.02
C ASN A 43 2.69 18.57 -15.76
N GLN A 44 2.95 17.98 -14.58
CA GLN A 44 2.31 16.72 -14.18
C GLN A 44 0.78 16.83 -14.20
N LYS A 45 0.11 16.05 -15.05
CA LYS A 45 -1.34 16.13 -15.28
C LYS A 45 -2.21 15.47 -14.20
N GLY A 46 -1.59 14.67 -13.32
CA GLY A 46 -2.30 13.93 -12.28
C GLY A 46 -1.35 13.15 -11.38
N LEU A 47 -1.88 12.66 -10.27
CA LEU A 47 -1.11 11.85 -9.32
C LEU A 47 -0.74 10.50 -9.92
N ASN A 48 0.52 10.09 -9.74
CA ASN A 48 0.95 8.78 -10.20
C ASN A 48 0.30 7.67 -9.35
N PRO A 49 -0.18 6.57 -9.96
CA PRO A 49 -0.69 5.44 -9.21
C PRO A 49 0.37 4.88 -8.24
N ILE A 50 -0.05 4.60 -7.01
CA ILE A 50 0.78 3.94 -5.99
C ILE A 50 0.09 2.66 -5.57
N LEU A 51 0.77 1.52 -5.75
CA LEU A 51 0.37 0.22 -5.25
C LEU A 51 1.09 -0.06 -3.91
N PRO A 52 0.38 0.01 -2.77
CA PRO A 52 0.96 -0.35 -1.49
C PRO A 52 0.95 -1.88 -1.28
N ILE A 53 2.10 -2.42 -0.89
CA ILE A 53 2.33 -3.82 -0.55
C ILE A 53 2.87 -3.88 0.88
N VAL A 54 2.22 -4.67 1.72
CA VAL A 54 2.68 -4.98 3.07
C VAL A 54 3.16 -6.43 3.08
N LEU A 55 4.44 -6.62 3.36
CA LEU A 55 5.02 -7.92 3.65
C LEU A 55 4.98 -8.16 5.15
N TYR A 56 4.17 -9.14 5.57
CA TYR A 56 4.05 -9.52 6.96
C TYR A 56 4.79 -10.82 7.24
N ILE A 57 5.82 -10.76 8.07
CA ILE A 57 6.59 -11.92 8.55
C ILE A 57 6.54 -11.92 10.07
N GLY A 58 5.61 -12.67 10.63
CA GLY A 58 5.44 -12.76 12.08
C GLY A 58 4.99 -14.13 12.56
N ASN A 59 4.74 -14.27 13.85
CA ASN A 59 4.38 -15.54 14.47
C ASN A 59 2.87 -15.69 14.76
N SER A 60 2.05 -14.72 14.36
CA SER A 60 0.60 -14.68 14.60
C SER A 60 -0.15 -14.42 13.30
N SER A 61 -1.39 -14.87 13.14
CA SER A 61 -2.15 -14.52 11.93
C SER A 61 -2.40 -13.01 11.84
N TRP A 62 -2.41 -12.47 10.62
CA TRP A 62 -2.86 -11.11 10.40
C TRP A 62 -4.38 -11.00 10.57
N ASN A 63 -4.84 -10.10 11.43
CA ASN A 63 -6.24 -10.00 11.84
C ASN A 63 -6.88 -8.62 11.56
N TYR A 64 -6.20 -7.74 10.83
CA TYR A 64 -6.73 -6.42 10.47
C TYR A 64 -7.14 -6.38 9.00
N SER A 65 -8.23 -5.69 8.69
CA SER A 65 -8.62 -5.41 7.30
C SER A 65 -7.51 -4.68 6.54
N THR A 66 -7.44 -4.91 5.21
CA THR A 66 -6.54 -4.20 4.31
C THR A 66 -7.12 -2.90 3.76
N GLU A 67 -8.43 -2.68 3.92
CA GLU A 67 -9.16 -1.49 3.47
C GLU A 67 -8.88 -0.32 4.42
N PHE A 68 -8.57 0.86 3.88
CA PHE A 68 -8.37 2.07 4.69
C PHE A 68 -9.66 2.50 5.38
N PHE A 69 -10.79 2.34 4.70
CA PHE A 69 -12.12 2.74 5.19
C PHE A 69 -12.42 2.15 6.57
N ASP A 70 -12.07 0.87 6.78
CA ASP A 70 -12.25 0.16 8.05
C ASP A 70 -11.40 0.71 9.21
N LEU A 71 -10.62 1.78 8.99
CA LEU A 71 -9.84 2.46 10.03
C LEU A 71 -10.62 3.62 10.64
N VAL A 72 -11.57 4.15 9.88
CA VAL A 72 -12.36 5.31 10.26
C VAL A 72 -13.49 4.82 11.16
N ASN A 73 -13.72 5.55 12.25
CA ASN A 73 -14.85 5.27 13.13
C ASN A 73 -16.18 5.49 12.38
N GLU A 74 -17.24 4.88 12.90
CA GLU A 74 -18.59 5.23 12.49
C GLU A 74 -18.79 6.75 12.60
N SER A 75 -19.36 7.33 11.55
CA SER A 75 -19.49 8.77 11.38
C SER A 75 -20.83 9.07 10.71
N PRO A 76 -21.49 10.20 11.04
CA PRO A 76 -22.68 10.65 10.34
C PRO A 76 -22.39 11.16 8.92
N VAL A 77 -21.12 11.24 8.53
CA VAL A 77 -20.68 11.70 7.20
C VAL A 77 -20.65 10.51 6.24
N ASP A 78 -21.12 10.73 5.00
CA ASP A 78 -21.15 9.68 3.97
C ASP A 78 -19.76 9.12 3.66
N SER A 79 -19.72 7.83 3.32
CA SER A 79 -18.48 7.12 2.97
C SER A 79 -17.71 7.72 1.78
N GLU A 80 -18.37 8.56 1.00
CA GLU A 80 -17.80 9.27 -0.15
C GLU A 80 -16.78 10.33 0.25
N PHE A 81 -16.86 10.84 1.48
CA PHE A 81 -15.91 11.81 2.03
C PHE A 81 -14.68 11.14 2.66
N VAL A 82 -14.63 9.81 2.71
CA VAL A 82 -13.50 9.05 3.26
C VAL A 82 -12.61 8.54 2.12
N PRO A 83 -11.27 8.68 2.21
CA PRO A 83 -10.36 8.11 1.22
C PRO A 83 -10.56 6.60 1.02
N LYS A 84 -10.82 6.18 -0.22
CA LYS A 84 -11.01 4.77 -0.58
C LYS A 84 -9.74 4.20 -1.20
N PHE A 85 -9.06 3.32 -0.46
CA PHE A 85 -7.96 2.50 -0.99
C PHE A 85 -7.71 1.28 -0.09
N LYS A 86 -6.97 0.31 -0.65
CA LYS A 86 -6.47 -0.87 0.06
C LYS A 86 -5.00 -1.13 -0.24
N HIS A 87 -4.42 -2.05 0.51
CA HIS A 87 -3.08 -2.57 0.25
C HIS A 87 -3.10 -4.07 -0.02
N PHE A 88 -2.10 -4.52 -0.76
CA PHE A 88 -1.84 -5.93 -0.94
C PHE A 88 -1.10 -6.45 0.31
N LEU A 89 -1.59 -7.54 0.90
CA LEU A 89 -0.97 -8.15 2.06
C LEU A 89 -0.36 -9.50 1.66
N LEU A 90 0.95 -9.61 1.85
CA LEU A 90 1.70 -10.85 1.75
C LEU A 90 1.89 -11.39 3.17
N ASP A 91 0.98 -12.25 3.63
CA ASP A 91 1.02 -12.85 4.97
C ASP A 91 1.85 -14.15 4.96
N HIS A 92 3.00 -14.11 5.66
CA HIS A 92 3.90 -15.24 5.87
C HIS A 92 3.93 -15.73 7.33
N SER A 93 2.88 -15.47 8.11
CA SER A 93 2.76 -15.99 9.48
C SER A 93 2.41 -17.46 9.56
N ASP A 94 1.74 -17.97 8.53
CA ASP A 94 1.37 -19.37 8.44
C ASP A 94 2.57 -20.22 7.98
N LYS A 95 3.26 -20.81 8.96
CA LYS A 95 4.40 -21.71 8.72
C LYS A 95 4.03 -23.01 7.99
N SER A 96 2.74 -23.33 7.86
CA SER A 96 2.27 -24.49 7.09
C SER A 96 2.19 -24.22 5.59
N LYS A 97 2.10 -22.94 5.18
CA LYS A 97 2.21 -22.53 3.78
C LYS A 97 3.67 -22.60 3.35
N LYS A 98 4.09 -23.76 2.85
CA LYS A 98 5.35 -23.87 2.08
C LYS A 98 5.30 -22.86 0.94
N VAL A 99 6.09 -21.80 1.04
CA VAL A 99 6.31 -20.86 -0.07
C VAL A 99 7.10 -21.60 -1.14
N LYS A 100 6.39 -22.18 -2.12
CA LYS A 100 6.96 -22.49 -3.43
C LYS A 100 7.00 -21.21 -4.23
N GLY A 101 8.06 -20.43 -4.06
CA GLY A 101 8.26 -19.19 -4.79
C GLY A 101 9.68 -18.71 -4.60
N ALA A 102 10.60 -19.24 -5.40
CA ALA A 102 11.95 -18.73 -5.50
C ALA A 102 11.90 -17.29 -6.04
N LEU A 103 12.01 -16.30 -5.15
CA LEU A 103 12.35 -14.93 -5.53
C LEU A 103 13.82 -14.92 -5.95
N LYS A 104 14.06 -15.18 -7.23
CA LYS A 104 15.34 -14.86 -7.87
C LYS A 104 15.36 -13.35 -8.11
N ALA A 105 15.84 -12.60 -7.12
CA ALA A 105 16.16 -11.19 -7.30
C ALA A 105 17.31 -11.11 -8.32
N ILE A 106 16.99 -10.71 -9.56
CA ILE A 106 17.98 -10.23 -10.52
C ILE A 106 18.02 -8.73 -10.31
N TYR A 107 19.04 -8.25 -9.60
CA TYR A 107 19.46 -6.86 -9.66
C TYR A 107 20.30 -6.70 -10.94
N HIS A 108 19.89 -5.79 -11.81
CA HIS A 108 20.75 -5.21 -12.84
C HIS A 108 21.24 -3.85 -12.34
#